data_AF-A0A7C6SM97-F1
#
_entry.id   AF-A0A7C6SM97-F1
#
_cell.length_a   1.000
_cell.length_b   1.000
_cell.length_c   1.000
_cell.angle_alpha   90.00
_cell.angle_beta   90.00
_cell.angle_gamma   90.00
#
_symmetry.space_group_name_H-M   'P 1'
#
loop_
_entity.id
_entity.type
_entity.pdbx_description
1 polymer ?
#
loop_
_entity_poly.entity_id
_entity_poly.type
_entity_poly.pdbx_seq_one_letter_code
_entity_poly.pdbx_strand_id
1 'polypeptide(L)' 'MDVQKRLETVVKTIDKLVSLKEVYLFGSYAYGSPNEHSDFDLYIVVDKINGRKHDVLVKLYSAIRGISIW' A
#
# COMPACT_ATOMS: atom_id res chain seq x y z
N MET A 1 7.94 -14.22 -5.78
CA MET A 1 6.98 -14.10 -4.66
C MET A 1 5.60 -13.90 -5.25
N ASP A 2 4.58 -14.59 -4.74
CA ASP A 2 3.20 -14.44 -5.22
C ASP A 2 2.74 -12.97 -5.10
N VAL A 3 2.10 -12.43 -6.13
CA VAL A 3 1.55 -11.06 -6.17
C VAL A 3 0.62 -10.82 -4.98
N GLN A 4 -0.19 -11.82 -4.64
CA GLN A 4 -1.09 -11.74 -3.49
C GLN A 4 -0.31 -11.56 -2.18
N LYS A 5 0.79 -12.31 -1.98
CA LYS A 5 1.64 -12.18 -0.78
C LYS A 5 2.29 -10.80 -0.68
N ARG A 6 2.71 -10.21 -1.81
CA ARG A 6 3.24 -8.83 -1.85
C ARG A 6 2.18 -7.83 -1.40
N LEU A 7 0.98 -7.92 -1.97
CA LEU A 7 -0.16 -7.07 -1.62
C LEU A 7 -0.54 -7.20 -0.14
N GLU A 8 -0.65 -8.43 0.38
CA GLU A 8 -0.93 -8.68 1.80
C GLU A 8 0.15 -8.07 2.71
N THR A 9 1.42 -8.12 2.31
CA THR A 9 2.52 -7.53 3.08
C THR A 9 2.43 -6.01 3.12
N VAL A 10 2.10 -5.37 1.99
CA VAL A 10 1.89 -3.93 1.92
C VAL A 10 0.70 -3.52 2.79
N VAL A 11 -0.45 -4.18 2.64
CA VAL A 11 -1.67 -3.87 3.41
C VAL A 11 -1.45 -4.04 4.91
N LYS A 12 -0.82 -5.14 5.35
CA LYS A 12 -0.46 -5.35 6.77
C LYS A 12 0.51 -4.30 7.31
N THR A 13 1.37 -3.75 6.46
CA THR A 13 2.31 -2.69 6.88
C THR A 13 1.58 -1.36 7.05
N ILE A 14 0.63 -1.05 6.17
CA ILE A 14 -0.22 0.14 6.27
C ILE A 14 -1.11 0.06 7.52
N ASP A 15 -1.77 -1.08 7.74
CA ASP A 15 -2.68 -1.31 8.87
C ASP A 15 -2.02 -1.14 10.25
N LYS A 16 -0.71 -1.43 10.35
CA LYS A 16 0.06 -1.19 11.58
C LYS A 16 0.30 0.30 11.89
N LEU A 17 0.18 1.18 10.89
CA LEU A 17 0.54 2.60 11.00
C LEU A 17 -0.68 3.52 11.06
N VAL A 18 -1.81 3.10 10.49
CA VAL A 18 -3.05 3.87 10.42
C VAL A 18 -4.24 2.97 10.66
N SER A 19 -5.35 3.53 11.16
CA SER A 19 -6.62 2.83 11.28
C SER A 19 -7.24 2.63 9.89
N LEU A 20 -6.80 1.59 9.20
CA LEU A 20 -7.19 1.26 7.84
C LEU A 20 -8.62 0.70 7.84
N LYS A 21 -9.46 1.24 6.95
CA LYS A 21 -10.84 0.83 6.78
C LYS A 21 -11.01 -0.01 5.52
N GLU A 22 -10.56 0.53 4.40
CA GLU A 22 -10.72 -0.08 3.07
C GLU A 22 -9.45 0.15 2.23
N VAL A 23 -9.17 -0.80 1.33
CA VAL A 23 -8.09 -0.71 0.34
C VAL A 23 -8.66 -1.09 -1.01
N TYR A 24 -8.35 -0.28 -2.02
CA TYR A 24 -8.73 -0.51 -3.39
C TYR A 24 -7.49 -0.57 -4.26
N LEU A 25 -7.40 -1.62 -5.09
CA LEU A 25 -6.33 -1.81 -6.06
C LEU A 25 -6.74 -1.21 -7.41
N PHE A 26 -5.82 -0.45 -8.00
CA PHE A 26 -5.95 0.16 -9.31
C PHE A 26 -4.77 -0.25 -10.20
N GLY A 27 -4.78 0.26 -11.43
CA GLY A 27 -3.66 0.08 -12.35
C GLY A 27 -3.61 -1.29 -12.99
N SER A 28 -2.45 -1.62 -13.56
CA SER A 28 -2.28 -2.80 -14.41
C SER A 28 -2.61 -4.11 -13.69
N TYR A 29 -2.32 -4.22 -12.39
CA TYR A 29 -2.70 -5.38 -11.59
C TYR A 29 -4.23 -5.52 -11.41
N ALA A 30 -4.97 -4.41 -11.30
CA ALA A 30 -6.44 -4.46 -11.25
C ALA A 30 -7.06 -4.82 -12.62
N TYR A 31 -6.45 -4.31 -13.71
CA TYR A 31 -6.96 -4.52 -15.07
C TYR A 31 -6.45 -5.82 -15.73
N GLY A 32 -5.60 -6.60 -15.05
CA GLY A 32 -5.11 -7.89 -15.55
C GLY A 32 -3.98 -7.79 -16.59
N SER A 33 -3.34 -6.63 -16.72
CA SER A 33 -2.24 -6.38 -17.66
C SER A 33 -0.91 -5.96 -17.00
N PRO A 34 -0.48 -6.54 -15.84
CA PRO A 34 0.79 -6.18 -15.22
C PRO A 34 1.99 -6.70 -16.03
N ASN A 35 3.10 -5.99 -15.94
CA ASN A 35 4.41 -6.39 -16.45
C ASN A 35 5.45 -6.40 -15.32
N GLU A 36 6.68 -6.81 -15.63
CA GLU A 36 7.79 -6.92 -14.67
C GLU A 36 8.21 -5.59 -14.01
N HIS A 37 7.79 -4.46 -14.57
CA HIS A 37 8.02 -3.11 -14.04
C HIS A 37 6.76 -2.48 -13.46
N SER A 38 5.66 -3.24 -13.34
CA SER A 38 4.40 -2.71 -12.81
C SER A 38 4.47 -2.57 -11.29
N ASP A 39 4.12 -1.37 -10.85
CA ASP A 39 3.90 -1.03 -9.44
C ASP A 39 2.45 -1.35 -9.01
N PHE A 40 2.18 -1.26 -7.70
CA PHE A 40 0.82 -1.32 -7.17
C PHE A 40 0.27 0.09 -6.98
N ASP A 41 -0.86 0.38 -7.62
CA ASP A 41 -1.63 1.59 -7.36
C ASP A 41 -2.71 1.31 -6.31
N LEU A 42 -2.58 1.91 -5.13
CA LEU A 42 -3.50 1.69 -4.02
C LEU A 42 -4.19 2.98 -3.59
N TYR A 43 -5.51 2.93 -3.44
CA TYR A 43 -6.28 3.93 -2.71
C TYR A 43 -6.69 3.34 -1.36
N ILE A 44 -6.37 4.05 -0.28
CA ILE A 44 -6.68 3.60 1.08
C ILE A 44 -7.64 4.57 1.77
N VAL A 45 -8.64 4.01 2.44
CA VAL A 45 -9.55 4.76 3.31
C VAL A 45 -9.14 4.48 4.74
N VAL A 46 -8.97 5.54 5.54
CA VAL A 46 -8.61 5.46 6.95
C VAL A 46 -9.67 6.16 7.78
N ASP A 47 -10.07 5.58 8.91
CA ASP A 47 -11.09 6.17 9.79
C ASP A 47 -10.57 7.44 10.47
N LYS A 48 -9.27 7.46 10.79
CA LYS A 48 -8.64 8.59 11.46
C LYS A 48 -7.16 8.69 11.13
N ILE A 49 -6.71 9.93 10.93
CA ILE A 49 -5.29 10.27 10.88
C ILE A 49 -4.91 10.91 12.22
N ASN A 50 -4.00 10.28 12.95
CA ASN A 50 -3.47 10.83 14.19
C ASN A 50 -2.20 11.65 13.89
N GLY A 51 -2.31 12.98 13.98
CA GLY A 51 -1.22 13.92 13.69
C GLY A 51 -1.36 14.62 12.33
N ARG A 52 -0.30 15.29 11.87
CA ARG A 52 -0.33 15.98 10.58
C ARG A 52 -0.33 14.95 9.46
N LYS A 53 -1.25 15.11 8.49
CA LYS A 53 -1.38 14.24 7.32
C LYS A 53 -0.03 13.98 6.62
N HIS A 54 0.76 15.04 6.43
CA HIS A 54 2.08 14.93 5.82
C HIS A 54 3.02 13.98 6.57
N ASP A 55 3.08 14.06 7.90
CA ASP A 55 3.96 13.21 8.71
C ASP A 55 3.55 11.73 8.64
N VAL A 56 2.24 11.47 8.61
CA VAL A 56 1.70 10.12 8.43
C VAL A 56 2.01 9.57 7.03
N LEU A 57 1.87 10.39 5.98
CA LEU A 57 2.23 10.01 4.61
C LEU A 57 3.73 9.69 4.46
N VAL A 58 4.60 10.49 5.08
CA VAL A 58 6.05 10.23 5.08
C VAL A 58 6.37 8.89 5.77
N LYS A 59 5.74 8.60 6.91
CA LYS A 59 5.90 7.31 7.61
C LYS A 59 5.43 6.13 6.77
N LEU A 60 4.26 6.23 6.16
CA LEU A 60 3.72 5.20 5.27
C LEU A 60 4.66 4.94 4.09
N TYR A 61 5.09 6.00 3.40
CA TYR A 61 6.02 5.89 2.27
C TYR A 61 7.33 5.22 2.67
N SER A 62 7.91 5.63 3.82
CA SER A 62 9.14 5.03 4.33
C SER A 62 8.97 3.55 4.70
N ALA A 63 7.83 3.17 5.28
CA ALA A 63 7.58 1.79 5.69
C ALA A 63 7.39 0.85 4.50
N ILE A 64 6.71 1.34 3.44
CA ILE A 64 6.47 0.55 2.23
C ILE A 64 7.73 0.44 1.38
N ARG A 65 8.53 1.51 1.27
CA ARG A 65 9.79 1.52 0.50
C ARG A 65 10.81 0.48 0.99
N GLY A 66 10.77 0.13 2.28
CA GLY A 66 11.64 -0.90 2.87
C GLY A 66 11.20 -2.34 2.57
N ILE A 67 9.99 -2.54 2.02
CA ILE A 67 9.53 -3.84 1.58
C ILE A 67 10.19 -4.08 0.21
N SER A 68 11.15 -5.00 0.14
CA SER A 68 11.70 -5.45 -1.15
C SER A 68 10.59 -6.18 -1.91
N ILE A 69 9.83 -5.43 -2.69
CA ILE A 69 8.80 -5.93 -3.61
C ILE A 69 9.37 -6.14 -5.02
N TRP A 70 10.69 -6.04 -5.21
CA TRP A 70 11.40 -6.30 -6.46
C TRP A 70 11.92 -7.74 -6.49
#